data_AF-A0A2Z3GX56-F1
#
_entry.id   AF-A0A2Z3GX56-F1
#
_cell.length_a   1.000
_cell.length_b   1.000
_cell.length_c   1.000
_cell.angle_alpha   90.00
_cell.angle_beta   90.00
_cell.angle_gamma   90.00
#
_symmetry.space_group_name_H-M   'P 1'
#
loop_
_entity.id
_entity.type
_entity.pdbx_description
1 polymer ?
#
loop_
_entity_poly.entity_id
_entity_poly.type
_entity_poly.pdbx_seq_one_letter_code
_entity_poly.pdbx_strand_id
1 'polypeptide(L)' 'MAQLPVASHLTVEQIDERYRTCSDAAEKSRWHVVWLVSRPERPMSATAAAKLVGFTPAWGPAILKR' A
#
# COMPACT_ATOMS: atom_id res chain seq x y z
N MET A 1 -6.65 19.27 0.61
CA MET A 1 -5.98 17.95 0.52
C MET A 1 -7.04 16.90 0.81
N ALA A 2 -7.50 16.17 -0.20
CA ALA A 2 -8.68 15.30 -0.07
C ALA A 2 -8.38 14.11 0.85
N GLN A 3 -9.14 14.02 1.94
CA GLN A 3 -9.11 12.91 2.88
C GLN A 3 -9.87 11.75 2.23
N LEU A 4 -9.14 10.70 1.83
CA LEU A 4 -9.75 9.48 1.33
C LEU A 4 -10.44 8.79 2.50
N PRO A 5 -11.75 8.50 2.44
CA PRO A 5 -12.39 7.71 3.47
C PRO A 5 -11.74 6.33 3.47
N VAL A 6 -11.25 5.91 4.64
CA VAL A 6 -10.84 4.52 4.90
C VAL A 6 -12.09 3.66 4.77
N ALA A 7 -12.41 3.31 3.52
CA ALA A 7 -13.38 2.29 3.21
C ALA A 7 -12.83 0.99 3.74
N SER A 8 -13.55 0.42 4.70
CA SER A 8 -13.30 -0.88 5.30
C SER A 8 -12.93 -1.90 4.21
N HIS A 9 -11.65 -2.28 4.20
CA HIS A 9 -11.04 -3.44 3.54
C HIS A 9 -11.24 -3.53 2.01
N LEU A 10 -10.36 -2.87 1.24
CA LEU A 10 -10.13 -3.30 -0.14
C LEU A 10 -9.63 -4.75 -0.14
N THR A 11 -10.23 -5.60 -0.98
CA THR A 11 -9.73 -6.95 -1.19
C THR A 11 -8.36 -6.89 -1.88
N VAL A 12 -7.58 -7.98 -1.77
CA VAL A 12 -6.28 -8.10 -2.46
C VAL A 12 -6.42 -7.83 -3.96
N GLU A 13 -7.53 -8.27 -4.56
CA GLU A 13 -7.84 -8.07 -5.98
C GLU A 13 -8.08 -6.60 -6.31
N GLN A 14 -8.83 -5.86 -5.49
CA GLN A 14 -9.08 -4.44 -5.68
C GLN A 14 -7.79 -3.61 -5.49
N ILE A 15 -6.89 -4.04 -4.60
CA ILE A 15 -5.57 -3.42 -4.42
C ILE A 15 -4.70 -3.66 -5.66
N ASP A 16 -4.71 -4.87 -6.21
CA ASP A 16 -3.95 -5.25 -7.40
C ASP A 16 -4.46 -4.49 -8.66
N GLU A 17 -5.77 -4.36 -8.82
CA GLU A 17 -6.38 -3.55 -9.89
C GLU A 17 -5.97 -2.08 -9.81
N ARG A 18 -6.05 -1.48 -8.61
CA ARG A 18 -5.64 -0.08 -8.40
C ARG A 18 -4.14 0.12 -8.62
N TYR A 19 -3.30 -0.83 -8.17
CA TYR A 19 -1.86 -0.80 -8.44
C TYR A 19 -1.55 -0.80 -9.94
N ARG A 20 -2.27 -1.61 -10.73
CA ARG A 20 -2.07 -1.74 -12.18
C ARG A 20 -2.57 -0.54 -12.97
N THR A 21 -3.69 0.03 -12.55
CA THR A 21 -4.35 1.15 -13.24
C THR A 21 -3.82 2.53 -12.80
N CYS A 22 -3.02 2.59 -11.74
CA CYS A 22 -2.43 3.83 -11.25
C CYS A 22 -1.35 4.37 -12.19
N SER A 23 -1.59 5.57 -12.72
CA SER A 23 -0.69 6.30 -13.61
C SER A 23 0.30 7.20 -12.87
N ASP A 24 0.00 7.56 -11.61
CA ASP A 24 0.88 8.40 -10.78
C ASP A 24 1.97 7.53 -10.13
N ALA A 25 3.22 7.85 -10.37
CA ALA A 25 4.35 7.06 -9.88
C ALA A 25 4.43 7.03 -8.35
N ALA A 26 4.10 8.14 -7.67
CA ALA A 26 4.18 8.23 -6.21
C ALA A 26 3.05 7.43 -5.54
N GLU A 27 1.85 7.49 -6.10
CA GLU A 27 0.70 6.72 -5.67
C GLU A 27 0.86 5.23 -5.98
N LYS A 28 1.44 4.87 -7.12
CA LYS A 28 1.78 3.48 -7.47
C LYS A 28 2.73 2.84 -6.46
N SER A 29 3.71 3.58 -5.97
CA SER A 29 4.58 3.11 -4.88
C SER A 29 3.81 2.89 -3.57
N ARG A 30 2.84 3.74 -3.23
CA ARG A 30 1.97 3.51 -2.06
C ARG A 30 1.12 2.26 -2.24
N TRP A 31 0.50 2.08 -3.41
CA TRP A 31 -0.25 0.87 -3.74
C TRP A 31 0.61 -0.39 -3.70
N HIS A 32 1.88 -0.30 -4.10
CA HIS A 32 2.82 -1.43 -4.00
C HIS A 32 3.06 -1.84 -2.53
N VAL A 33 3.23 -0.89 -1.61
CA VAL A 33 3.35 -1.18 -0.17
C VAL A 33 2.11 -1.88 0.36
N VAL A 34 0.92 -1.37 0.02
CA VAL A 34 -0.37 -1.96 0.41
C VAL A 34 -0.50 -3.39 -0.14
N TRP A 35 -0.17 -3.60 -1.41
CA TRP A 35 -0.20 -4.91 -2.05
C TRP A 35 0.75 -5.93 -1.40
N LEU A 36 1.94 -5.49 -0.97
CA LEU A 36 2.90 -6.38 -0.28
C LEU A 36 2.39 -6.84 1.08
N VAL A 37 1.74 -5.97 1.85
CA VAL A 37 1.25 -6.32 3.20
C VAL A 37 -0.07 -7.08 3.20
N SER A 38 -0.86 -6.95 2.14
CA SER A 38 -2.19 -7.59 2.04
C SER A 38 -2.14 -9.06 1.59
N ARG A 39 -0.95 -9.61 1.30
CA ARG A 39 -0.79 -11.00 0.83
C ARG A 39 -0.85 -12.00 1.99
N PRO A 40 -1.87 -12.88 2.05
CA PRO A 40 -1.99 -13.86 3.12
C PRO A 40 -0.91 -14.95 3.06
N GLU A 41 -0.47 -15.34 1.85
CA GLU A 41 0.54 -16.37 1.63
C GLU A 41 1.95 -16.00 2.11
N ARG A 42 2.25 -14.69 2.18
CA ARG A 42 3.53 -14.17 2.67
C ARG A 42 3.29 -12.92 3.50
N PRO A 43 2.98 -13.07 4.80
CA PRO A 43 2.74 -11.94 5.67
C PRO A 43 4.02 -11.09 5.75
N MET A 44 3.90 -9.83 5.32
CA MET A 44 5.00 -8.87 5.32
C MET A 44 4.64 -7.70 6.23
N SER A 45 5.59 -7.27 7.06
CA SER A 45 5.39 -6.07 7.87
C SER A 45 5.40 -4.81 7.00
N ALA A 46 4.61 -3.81 7.39
CA ALA A 46 4.56 -2.52 6.70
C ALA A 46 5.94 -1.85 6.57
N THR A 47 6.78 -2.02 7.57
CA THR A 47 8.16 -1.52 7.59
C THR A 47 9.03 -2.20 6.55
N ALA A 48 8.91 -3.53 6.39
CA ALA A 48 9.65 -4.28 5.39
C ALA A 48 9.16 -3.92 3.98
N ALA A 49 7.85 -3.83 3.79
CA ALA A 49 7.26 -3.41 2.52
C ALA A 49 7.70 -1.99 2.10
N ALA A 50 7.72 -1.04 3.04
CA ALA A 50 8.19 0.33 2.79
C ALA A 50 9.65 0.35 2.30
N LYS A 51 10.55 -0.41 2.94
CA LYS A 51 11.96 -0.50 2.52
C LYS A 51 12.11 -1.06 1.10
N LEU A 52 11.33 -2.08 0.75
CA LEU A 52 11.38 -2.71 -0.59
C LEU A 52 10.98 -1.76 -1.71
N VAL A 53 10.09 -0.80 -1.43
CA VAL A 53 9.62 0.19 -2.38
C VAL A 53 10.49 1.47 -2.36
N GLY A 54 11.50 1.53 -1.50
CA GLY A 54 12.41 2.69 -1.37
C GLY A 54 11.87 3.80 -0.47
N PHE A 55 10.80 3.55 0.29
CA PHE A 55 10.31 4.48 1.30
C PHE A 55 11.08 4.34 2.62
N THR A 56 11.04 5.40 3.43
CA THR A 56 11.59 5.34 4.78
C THR A 56 10.76 4.39 5.66
N PRO A 57 11.36 3.71 6.65
CA PRO A 57 10.67 2.73 7.49
C PRO A 57 9.42 3.26 8.21
N ALA A 58 9.40 4.55 8.54
CA ALA A 58 8.28 5.22 9.19
C ALA A 58 7.04 5.38 8.30
N TRP A 59 7.22 5.31 6.97
CA TRP A 59 6.12 5.49 6.02
C TRP A 59 5.17 4.30 5.96
N GLY A 60 5.64 3.07 6.18
CA GLY A 60 4.79 1.88 6.12
C GLY A 60 3.57 1.98 7.06
N PRO A 61 3.78 2.17 8.37
CA PRO A 61 2.68 2.40 9.31
C PRO A 61 1.87 3.67 9.03
N ALA A 62 2.48 4.72 8.49
CA ALA A 62 1.78 5.97 8.18
C ALA A 62 0.83 5.85 6.98
N ILE A 63 1.15 5.01 5.98
CA ILE A 63 0.27 4.69 4.86
C ILE A 63 -0.92 3.85 5.34
N LEU A 64 -0.70 2.90 6.25
CA LEU A 64 -1.73 1.97 6.71
C LEU A 64 -2.63 2.52 7.82
N LYS A 65 -2.20 3.55 8.53
CA LYS A 65 -3.00 4.25 9.55
C LYS A 65 -3.96 5.29 8.95
N ARG A 66 -3.93 5.51 7.64
CA ARG A 66 -4.62 6.60 6.95
C ARG A 66 -5.74 6.10 6.08
#